data_AF-U5EEG3-F1
#
_entry.id   AF-U5EEG3-F1
#
_cell.length_a   1.000
_cell.length_b   1.000
_cell.length_c   1.000
_cell.angle_alpha   90.00
_cell.angle_beta   90.00
_cell.angle_gamma   90.00
#
_symmetry.space_group_name_H-M   'P 1'
#
loop_
_entity.id
_entity.type
_entity.pdbx_description
1 polymer ?
#
loop_
_entity_poly.entity_id
_entity_poly.type
_entity_poly.pdbx_seq_one_letter_code
_entity_poly.pdbx_strand_id
1 'polypeptide(L)'
;MSSRGEQGNGETTVVGARLRQLREESGLSLSALATRVPYSRAALGHYETGTRAAPSEVIAWYERVHAESVPVLPAARRRDPRAADTALAAAIAARHGAARPLIEIDHPHQAGTSYFCPFRIDGVIEGAAAGIDPATAVHSALRAVGIELDRPRP
;
A
#
# COMPACT_ATOMS: atom_id res chain seq x y z
N MET A 1 40.94 -8.76 15.04
CA MET A 1 40.98 -9.08 13.60
C MET A 1 39.61 -9.57 13.17
N SER A 2 39.02 -8.88 12.19
CA SER A 2 37.92 -9.26 11.29
C SER A 2 36.63 -9.90 11.82
N SER A 3 35.59 -9.07 12.03
CA SER A 3 34.16 -9.48 12.04
C SER A 3 33.31 -8.70 11.01
N ARG A 4 33.94 -8.09 9.99
CA ARG A 4 33.27 -7.28 8.96
C ARG A 4 32.98 -8.05 7.65
N GLY A 5 33.37 -9.32 7.57
CA GLY A 5 33.28 -10.14 6.34
C GLY A 5 31.94 -10.86 6.11
N GLU A 6 31.15 -11.12 7.16
CA GLU A 6 29.89 -11.88 7.03
C GLU A 6 28.67 -10.99 6.71
N GLN A 7 28.68 -9.73 7.17
CA GLN A 7 27.54 -8.81 7.01
C GLN A 7 27.31 -8.41 5.53
N GLY A 8 28.38 -8.26 4.74
CA GLY A 8 28.27 -7.89 3.32
C GLY A 8 27.74 -9.00 2.41
N ASN A 9 27.91 -10.27 2.78
CA ASN A 9 27.44 -11.40 1.99
C ASN A 9 25.95 -11.67 2.22
N GLY A 10 25.47 -11.49 3.46
CA GLY A 10 24.05 -11.60 3.81
C GLY A 10 23.19 -10.55 3.10
N GLU A 11 23.62 -9.30 3.08
CA GLU A 11 22.91 -8.21 2.38
C GLU A 11 22.84 -8.47 0.86
N THR A 12 23.96 -8.90 0.27
CA THR A 12 24.04 -9.23 -1.16
C THR A 12 23.13 -10.42 -1.52
N THR A 13 23.02 -11.41 -0.64
CA THR A 13 22.12 -12.57 -0.81
C THR A 13 20.64 -12.17 -0.74
N VAL A 14 20.28 -11.28 0.19
CA VAL A 14 18.90 -10.76 0.32
C VAL A 14 18.50 -9.95 -0.93
N VAL A 15 19.40 -9.09 -1.41
CA VAL A 15 19.18 -8.31 -2.65
C VAL A 15 19.05 -9.26 -3.84
N GLY A 16 19.93 -10.26 -3.98
CA GLY A 16 19.86 -11.23 -5.07
C GLY A 16 18.54 -12.02 -5.09
N ALA A 17 18.08 -12.48 -3.92
CA ALA A 17 16.79 -13.16 -3.79
C ALA A 17 15.61 -12.25 -4.20
N ARG A 18 15.67 -10.96 -3.87
CA ARG A 18 14.65 -9.98 -4.28
C ARG A 18 14.63 -9.75 -5.80
N LEU A 19 15.80 -9.67 -6.43
CA LEU A 19 15.88 -9.56 -7.90
C LEU A 19 15.28 -10.79 -8.59
N ARG A 20 15.60 -11.98 -8.09
CA ARG A 20 15.01 -13.23 -8.56
C ARG A 20 13.49 -13.22 -8.46
N GLN A 21 12.95 -12.77 -7.32
CA GLN A 21 11.51 -12.65 -7.11
C GLN A 21 10.85 -11.73 -8.14
N LEU A 22 11.37 -10.51 -8.34
CA LEU A 22 10.83 -9.56 -9.33
C LEU A 22 10.79 -10.15 -10.75
N ARG A 23 11.84 -10.88 -11.15
CA ARG A 23 11.88 -11.54 -12.45
C ARG A 23 10.83 -12.65 -12.57
N GLU A 24 10.67 -13.47 -11.54
CA GLU A 24 9.70 -14.58 -11.52
C GLU A 24 8.26 -14.06 -11.52
N GLU A 25 7.96 -13.02 -10.74
CA GLU A 25 6.66 -12.32 -10.74
C GLU A 25 6.33 -11.68 -12.09
N SER A 26 7.36 -11.32 -12.86
CA SER A 26 7.24 -10.81 -14.23
C SER A 26 7.03 -11.92 -15.27
N GLY A 27 6.98 -13.19 -14.85
CA GLY A 27 6.85 -14.36 -15.73
C GLY A 27 8.07 -14.64 -16.61
N LEU A 28 9.24 -14.08 -16.27
CA LEU A 28 10.43 -14.16 -17.13
C LEU A 28 11.42 -15.22 -16.66
N SER A 29 11.95 -15.96 -17.63
CA SER A 29 13.19 -16.72 -17.42
C SER A 29 14.40 -15.77 -17.40
N LEU A 30 15.52 -16.21 -16.81
CA LEU A 30 16.77 -15.44 -16.79
C LEU A 30 17.26 -15.09 -18.21
N SER A 31 17.07 -15.99 -19.19
CA SER A 31 17.36 -15.75 -20.60
C SER A 31 16.41 -14.72 -21.23
N ALA A 32 15.12 -14.75 -20.88
CA ALA A 32 14.15 -13.79 -21.39
C ALA A 32 14.34 -12.39 -20.79
N LEU A 33 14.86 -12.29 -19.56
CA LEU A 33 15.26 -11.00 -18.98
C LEU A 33 16.50 -10.45 -19.68
N ALA A 34 17.51 -11.30 -19.95
CA ALA A 34 18.75 -10.90 -20.61
C ALA A 34 18.57 -10.33 -22.03
N THR A 35 17.44 -10.64 -22.71
CA THR A 35 17.13 -10.02 -24.01
C THR A 35 16.48 -8.63 -23.89
N ARG A 36 16.07 -8.23 -22.69
CA ARG A 36 15.37 -6.96 -22.41
C ARG A 36 16.24 -5.91 -21.71
N VAL A 37 17.38 -6.32 -21.16
CA VAL A 37 18.27 -5.46 -20.36
C VAL A 37 19.70 -5.55 -20.88
N PRO A 38 20.57 -4.54 -20.65
CA PRO A 38 21.93 -4.51 -21.18
C PRO A 38 22.91 -5.42 -20.42
N TYR A 39 22.44 -6.52 -19.83
CA TYR A 39 23.24 -7.45 -19.05
C TYR A 39 23.08 -8.88 -19.55
N SER A 40 24.19 -9.61 -19.58
CA SER A 40 24.19 -11.01 -19.98
C SER A 40 23.47 -11.87 -18.95
N ARG A 41 22.91 -13.00 -19.41
CA ARG A 41 22.30 -14.03 -18.54
C ARG A 41 23.21 -14.44 -17.39
N ALA A 42 24.51 -14.62 -17.65
CA ALA A 42 25.48 -15.00 -16.63
C ALA A 42 25.68 -13.91 -15.57
N ALA A 43 25.75 -12.64 -15.99
CA ALA A 43 25.85 -11.51 -15.06
C ALA A 43 24.61 -11.42 -14.16
N LEU A 44 23.41 -11.52 -14.75
CA LEU A 44 22.13 -11.54 -14.02
C LEU A 44 22.08 -12.70 -13.01
N GLY A 45 22.54 -13.89 -13.40
CA GLY A 45 22.64 -15.04 -12.50
C GLY A 45 23.52 -14.78 -11.29
N HIS A 46 24.70 -14.16 -11.47
CA HIS A 46 25.59 -13.81 -10.36
C HIS A 46 24.98 -12.76 -9.41
N TYR A 47 24.16 -11.84 -9.93
CA TYR A 47 23.45 -10.87 -9.10
C TYR A 47 22.33 -11.55 -8.29
N GLU A 48 21.53 -12.42 -8.92
CA GLU A 48 20.43 -13.12 -8.23
C GLU A 48 20.90 -14.13 -7.18
N THR A 49 22.07 -14.75 -7.36
CA THR A 49 22.64 -15.68 -6.38
C THR A 49 23.43 -14.97 -5.27
N GLY A 50 23.59 -13.65 -5.37
CA GLY A 50 24.44 -12.87 -4.48
C GLY A 50 25.94 -13.15 -4.64
N THR A 51 26.36 -13.89 -5.68
CA THR A 51 27.78 -14.11 -6.00
C THR A 51 28.48 -12.81 -6.38
N ARG A 52 27.72 -11.83 -6.90
CA ARG A 52 28.18 -10.47 -7.16
C ARG A 52 27.16 -9.49 -6.61
N ALA A 53 27.62 -8.43 -5.95
CA ALA A 53 26.78 -7.32 -5.54
C ALA A 53 26.14 -6.67 -6.77
N ALA A 54 24.81 -6.51 -6.74
CA ALA A 54 24.06 -5.86 -7.80
C ALA A 54 24.23 -4.34 -7.70
N PRO A 55 24.78 -3.67 -8.74
CA PRO A 55 24.75 -2.21 -8.82
C PRO A 55 23.32 -1.68 -8.82
N SER A 56 23.11 -0.45 -8.34
CA SER A 56 21.80 0.22 -8.35
C SER A 56 21.16 0.26 -9.74
N GLU A 57 21.95 0.38 -10.80
CA GLU A 57 21.47 0.33 -12.18
C GLU A 57 20.85 -1.03 -12.54
N VAL A 58 21.43 -2.13 -12.07
CA VAL A 58 20.85 -3.47 -12.27
C VAL A 58 19.51 -3.56 -11.56
N ILE A 59 19.42 -3.08 -10.31
CA ILE A 59 18.17 -3.07 -9.53
C ILE A 59 17.09 -2.29 -10.29
N ALA A 60 17.41 -1.10 -10.79
CA ALA A 60 16.49 -0.25 -11.55
C ALA A 60 15.97 -0.94 -12.84
N TRP A 61 16.80 -1.74 -13.50
CA TRP A 61 16.38 -2.53 -14.66
C TRP A 61 15.36 -3.62 -14.30
N TYR A 62 15.56 -4.33 -13.17
CA TYR A 62 14.59 -5.32 -12.69
C TYR A 62 13.25 -4.67 -12.34
N GLU A 63 13.28 -3.54 -11.63
CA GLU A 63 12.06 -2.80 -11.26
C GLU A 63 11.29 -2.30 -12.47
N ARG A 64 11.99 -1.76 -13.48
CA ARG A 64 11.38 -1.31 -14.74
C ARG A 64 10.70 -2.46 -15.48
N VAL A 65 11.43 -3.56 -15.70
CA VAL A 65 10.87 -4.73 -16.41
C VAL A 65 9.68 -5.30 -15.66
N HIS A 66 9.73 -5.31 -14.32
CA HIS A 66 8.59 -5.75 -13.52
C HIS A 66 7.38 -4.84 -13.66
N ALA A 67 7.57 -3.51 -13.59
CA ALA A 67 6.49 -2.55 -13.79
C ALA A 67 5.83 -2.64 -15.18
N GLU A 68 6.59 -3.03 -16.22
CA GLU A 68 6.07 -3.25 -17.58
C GLU A 68 5.38 -4.62 -17.75
N SER A 69 5.81 -5.64 -17.01
CA SER A 69 5.27 -7.00 -17.07
C SER A 69 4.04 -7.22 -16.21
N VAL A 70 3.91 -6.49 -15.10
CA VAL A 70 2.66 -6.47 -14.33
C VAL A 70 1.62 -5.80 -15.22
N PRO A 71 0.54 -6.49 -15.65
CA PRO A 71 -0.53 -5.80 -16.33
C PRO A 71 -0.98 -4.69 -15.39
N VAL A 72 -0.87 -3.44 -15.84
CA VAL A 72 -1.60 -2.34 -15.22
C VAL A 72 -3.03 -2.84 -15.21
N LEU A 73 -3.51 -3.27 -14.04
CA LEU A 73 -4.87 -3.75 -13.90
C LEU A 73 -5.72 -2.65 -14.54
N PRO A 74 -6.50 -2.93 -15.59
CA PRO A 74 -7.34 -1.92 -16.20
C PRO A 74 -8.14 -1.35 -15.04
N ALA A 75 -7.96 -0.05 -14.75
CA ALA A 75 -8.46 0.61 -13.54
C ALA A 75 -9.81 0.00 -13.20
N ALA A 76 -9.82 -0.92 -12.22
CA ALA A 76 -10.86 -1.93 -12.10
C ALA A 76 -12.19 -1.23 -12.19
N ARG A 77 -12.94 -1.44 -13.31
CA ARG A 77 -14.14 -0.69 -13.74
C ARG A 77 -14.62 0.17 -12.60
N ARG A 78 -14.15 1.43 -12.51
CA ARG A 78 -14.25 2.33 -11.34
C ARG A 78 -15.35 1.87 -10.39
N ARG A 79 -15.06 0.88 -9.52
CA ARG A 79 -16.06 0.40 -8.57
C ARG A 79 -16.16 1.61 -7.68
N ASP A 80 -17.28 2.32 -7.73
CA ASP A 80 -17.42 3.55 -6.96
C ASP A 80 -17.05 3.18 -5.52
N PRO A 81 -15.90 3.67 -5.01
CA PRO A 81 -15.38 3.21 -3.73
C PRO A 81 -16.42 3.46 -2.65
N ARG A 82 -17.17 4.57 -2.78
CA ARG A 82 -18.28 4.92 -1.91
C ARG A 82 -19.38 3.88 -1.93
N ALA A 83 -19.79 3.39 -3.10
CA ALA A 83 -20.82 2.36 -3.22
C ALA A 83 -20.38 1.01 -2.64
N ALA A 84 -19.08 0.67 -2.75
CA ALA A 84 -18.53 -0.53 -2.13
C ALA A 84 -18.46 -0.41 -0.60
N ASP A 85 -18.06 0.76 -0.09
CA ASP A 85 -18.01 1.07 1.34
C ASP A 85 -19.43 1.06 1.93
N THR A 86 -20.41 1.67 1.25
CA THR A 86 -21.83 1.63 1.67
C THR A 86 -22.38 0.20 1.74
N ALA A 87 -22.03 -0.68 0.79
CA ALA A 87 -22.49 -2.06 0.80
C ALA A 87 -21.88 -2.88 1.95
N LEU A 88 -20.59 -2.65 2.26
CA LEU A 88 -19.92 -3.26 3.40
C LEU A 88 -20.50 -2.74 4.73
N ALA A 89 -20.71 -1.43 4.82
CA ALA A 89 -21.36 -0.77 5.95
C ALA A 89 -22.76 -1.36 6.22
N ALA A 90 -23.58 -1.49 5.18
CA ALA A 90 -24.90 -2.10 5.28
C ALA A 90 -24.86 -3.58 5.76
N ALA A 91 -23.87 -4.36 5.30
CA ALA A 91 -23.70 -5.75 5.73
C ALA A 91 -23.28 -5.87 7.21
N ILE A 92 -22.41 -4.97 7.68
CA ILE A 92 -21.99 -4.89 9.08
C ILE A 92 -23.18 -4.47 9.97
N ALA A 93 -23.92 -3.44 9.56
CA ALA A 93 -25.12 -2.98 10.27
C ALA A 93 -26.18 -4.08 10.37
N ALA A 94 -26.45 -4.80 9.28
CA ALA A 94 -27.37 -5.94 9.26
C ALA A 94 -26.95 -7.07 10.21
N ARG A 95 -25.64 -7.30 10.37
CA ARG A 95 -25.08 -8.35 11.23
C ARG A 95 -25.08 -7.98 12.71
N HIS A 96 -24.95 -6.70 13.05
CA HIS A 96 -24.87 -6.24 14.44
C HIS A 96 -26.19 -5.73 15.01
N GLY A 97 -27.22 -5.52 14.16
CA GLY A 97 -28.52 -5.00 14.56
C GLY A 97 -28.45 -3.51 14.94
N ALA A 98 -29.60 -2.82 14.93
CA ALA A 98 -29.74 -1.37 15.17
C ALA A 98 -29.29 -0.87 16.57
N ALA A 99 -28.76 -1.76 17.41
CA ALA A 99 -28.33 -1.48 18.77
C ALA A 99 -26.88 -0.96 18.87
N ARG A 100 -26.05 -1.10 17.83
CA ARG A 100 -24.66 -0.62 17.84
C ARG A 100 -24.42 0.30 16.65
N PRO A 101 -24.10 1.59 16.88
CA PRO A 101 -23.86 2.52 15.79
C PRO A 101 -22.64 2.08 14.98
N LEU A 102 -22.79 2.06 13.65
CA LEU A 102 -21.66 1.88 12.75
C LEU A 102 -20.98 3.24 12.57
N ILE A 103 -19.68 3.30 12.89
CA ILE A 103 -18.87 4.49 12.75
C ILE A 103 -17.83 4.22 11.69
N GLU A 104 -17.80 5.04 10.65
CA GLU A 104 -16.81 5.00 9.59
C GLU A 104 -15.90 6.22 9.73
N ILE A 105 -14.58 6.00 9.76
CA ILE A 105 -13.57 7.06 9.78
C ILE A 105 -12.74 6.91 8.50
N ASP A 106 -12.86 7.88 7.60
CA ASP A 106 -12.17 7.88 6.31
C ASP A 106 -10.71 8.38 6.47
N HIS A 107 -9.88 8.12 5.45
CA HIS A 107 -8.49 8.56 5.46
C HIS A 107 -8.39 10.10 5.51
N PRO A 108 -7.52 10.66 6.38
CA PRO A 108 -7.27 12.10 6.38
C PRO A 108 -6.72 12.54 5.02
N HIS A 109 -7.24 13.65 4.50
CA HIS A 109 -6.74 14.24 3.27
C HIS A 109 -6.40 15.71 3.50
N GLN A 110 -5.41 16.20 2.78
CA GLN A 110 -4.96 17.57 2.89
C GLN A 110 -5.83 18.48 2.01
N ALA A 111 -6.29 19.59 2.57
CA ALA A 111 -6.94 20.67 1.84
C ALA A 111 -6.38 22.01 2.31
N GLY A 112 -5.60 22.67 1.44
CA GLY A 112 -4.83 23.86 1.81
C GLY A 112 -3.75 23.54 2.85
N THR A 113 -3.76 24.29 3.95
CA THR A 113 -2.80 24.14 5.07
C THR A 113 -3.30 23.22 6.17
N SER A 114 -4.46 22.58 6.00
CA SER A 114 -5.09 21.75 7.03
C SER A 114 -5.38 20.35 6.50
N TYR A 115 -5.49 19.40 7.43
CA TYR A 115 -5.93 18.04 7.15
C TYR A 115 -7.37 17.88 7.61
N PHE A 116 -8.17 17.15 6.83
CA PHE A 116 -9.56 16.84 7.15
C PHE A 116 -9.73 15.33 7.19
N CYS A 117 -10.31 14.84 8.28
CA CYS A 117 -10.69 13.44 8.45
C CYS A 117 -12.22 13.34 8.38
N PRO A 118 -12.77 12.82 7.27
CA PRO A 118 -14.20 12.57 7.15
C PRO A 118 -14.64 11.43 8.05
N PHE A 119 -15.89 11.48 8.52
CA PHE A 119 -16.51 10.41 9.27
C PHE A 119 -18.00 10.27 8.93
N ARG A 120 -18.54 9.08 9.13
CA ARG A 120 -19.97 8.81 9.04
C ARG A 120 -20.48 8.02 10.25
N ILE A 121 -21.73 8.23 10.63
CA ILE A 121 -22.44 7.42 11.63
C ILE A 121 -23.71 6.86 10.99
N ASP A 122 -23.81 5.54 10.97
CA ASP A 122 -24.90 4.76 10.36
C ASP A 122 -25.18 5.11 8.88
N GLY A 123 -24.20 5.71 8.19
CA GLY A 123 -24.37 6.23 6.82
C GLY A 123 -25.34 7.40 6.69
N VAL A 124 -25.84 7.96 7.80
CA VAL A 124 -26.84 9.05 7.81
C VAL A 124 -26.19 10.38 8.21
N ILE A 125 -25.36 10.38 9.24
CA ILE A 125 -24.65 11.57 9.70
C ILE A 125 -23.31 11.59 9.01
N GLU A 126 -23.06 12.60 8.17
CA GLU A 126 -21.76 12.84 7.53
C GLU A 126 -21.11 14.08 8.13
N GLY A 127 -19.81 13.99 8.44
CA GLY A 127 -19.03 15.09 8.99
C GLY A 127 -17.57 15.03 8.58
N ALA A 128 -16.83 16.11 8.85
CA ALA A 128 -15.38 16.13 8.69
C ALA A 128 -14.77 16.98 9.81
N ALA A 129 -13.67 16.49 10.39
CA ALA A 129 -12.93 17.21 11.42
C ALA A 129 -11.57 17.63 10.90
N ALA A 130 -11.18 18.86 11.24
CA ALA A 130 -9.91 19.45 10.82
C ALA A 130 -8.78 19.17 11.82
N GLY A 131 -7.55 19.17 11.34
CA GLY A 131 -6.33 19.13 12.13
C GLY A 131 -5.15 19.79 11.42
N ILE A 132 -4.13 20.15 12.18
CA ILE A 132 -2.87 20.70 11.63
C ILE A 132 -2.01 19.61 10.97
N ASP A 133 -2.26 18.35 11.32
CA ASP A 133 -1.62 17.16 10.78
C ASP A 133 -2.67 16.02 10.69
N PRO A 134 -2.36 14.91 9.99
CA PRO A 134 -3.29 13.79 9.84
C PRO A 134 -3.76 13.17 11.16
N ALA A 135 -2.87 13.01 12.15
CA ALA A 135 -3.22 12.39 13.43
C ALA A 135 -4.16 13.29 14.25
N THR A 136 -3.89 14.60 14.27
CA THR A 136 -4.77 15.60 14.90
C THR A 136 -6.15 15.63 14.24
N ALA A 137 -6.23 15.45 12.92
CA ALA A 137 -7.50 15.39 12.20
C ALA A 137 -8.31 14.13 12.59
N VAL A 138 -7.68 12.96 12.68
CA VAL A 138 -8.33 11.71 13.16
C VAL A 138 -8.81 11.86 14.59
N HIS A 139 -7.96 12.37 15.48
CA HIS A 139 -8.33 12.59 16.88
C HIS A 139 -9.54 13.52 17.00
N SER A 140 -9.57 14.59 16.21
CA SER A 140 -10.69 15.53 16.17
C SER A 140 -11.96 14.88 15.62
N ALA A 141 -11.87 13.97 14.64
CA ALA A 141 -13.01 13.22 14.11
C ALA A 141 -13.59 12.28 15.16
N LEU A 142 -12.75 11.55 15.90
CA LEU A 142 -13.20 10.69 17.01
C LEU A 142 -13.92 11.50 18.09
N ARG A 143 -13.42 12.69 18.42
CA ARG A 143 -14.09 13.60 19.37
C ARG A 143 -15.44 14.09 18.84
N ALA A 144 -15.52 14.44 17.57
CA ALA A 144 -16.76 14.87 16.93
C ALA A 144 -17.81 13.75 16.91
N VAL A 145 -17.41 12.51 16.61
CA VAL A 145 -18.28 11.33 16.71
C VAL A 145 -18.82 11.17 18.12
N GLY A 146 -17.98 11.29 19.15
CA GLY A 146 -18.43 11.22 20.54
C GLY A 146 -19.53 12.23 20.86
N ILE A 147 -19.34 13.49 20.43
CA ILE A 147 -20.35 14.55 20.60
C ILE A 147 -21.67 14.21 19.91
N GLU A 148 -21.62 13.66 18.69
CA GLU A 148 -22.82 13.27 17.96
C GLU A 148 -23.56 12.08 18.59
N LEU A 149 -22.82 11.10 19.13
CA LEU A 149 -23.42 9.96 19.83
C LEU A 149 -24.06 10.34 21.16
N ASP A 150 -23.58 11.40 21.82
CA ASP A 150 -24.14 11.94 23.06
C ASP A 150 -25.39 12.82 22.83
N ARG A 151 -25.73 13.16 21.58
CA ARG A 151 -26.95 13.94 21.30
C ARG A 151 -28.20 13.10 21.53
N PRO A 152 -29.22 13.64 22.21
CA PRO A 152 -30.49 12.95 22.37
C PRO A 152 -31.14 12.71 21.00
N ARG A 153 -31.56 11.46 20.75
CA ARG A 153 -32.34 11.13 19.55
C ARG A 153 -33.76 11.74 19.70
N PRO A 154 -34.32 12.35 18.63
CA PRO A 154 -35.67 12.90 18.64
C PRO A 154 -36.76 11.83 18.81
#